data_AF-A0A7T5VFR8-F1
#
_entry.id   AF-A0A7T5VFR8-F1
#
_cell.length_a   1.000
_cell.length_b   1.000
_cell.length_c   1.000
_cell.angle_alpha   90.00
_cell.angle_beta   90.00
_cell.angle_gamma   90.00
#
_symmetry.space_group_name_H-M   'P 1'
#
loop_
_entity.id
_entity.type
_entity.pdbx_description
1 polymer ?
#
loop_
_entity_poly.entity_id
_entity_poly.type
_entity_poly.pdbx_seq_one_letter_code
_entity_poly.pdbx_strand_id
1 'polypeptide(L)'
;MPRRKRKFYSAQHEDSKQERLPDPRRCERLPWVKPLIEHPTEPEVLTWDYEEGDKTIKTYVWIKNSDFVVIMKKFPDNTRRLITSFYVDNTYKRNDFDKKYKNRII
;
A
#
# COMPACT_ATOMS: atom_id res chain seq x y z
N MET A 1 0.80 -30.42 -12.08
CA MET A 1 2.11 -29.78 -11.78
C MET A 1 1.98 -28.27 -11.96
N PRO A 2 2.42 -27.42 -11.01
CA PRO A 2 2.33 -25.97 -11.18
C PRO A 2 3.34 -25.51 -12.24
N ARG A 3 2.83 -24.87 -13.30
CA ARG A 3 3.61 -24.28 -14.39
C ARG A 3 4.38 -23.07 -13.85
N ARG A 4 5.62 -23.27 -13.38
CA ARG A 4 6.52 -22.17 -13.00
C ARG A 4 6.75 -21.29 -14.23
N LYS A 5 6.13 -20.10 -14.28
CA LYS A 5 6.42 -19.12 -15.34
C LYS A 5 7.91 -18.81 -15.27
N ARG A 6 8.68 -19.22 -16.29
CA ARG A 6 10.09 -18.82 -16.45
C ARG A 6 10.12 -17.30 -16.56
N LYS A 7 10.88 -16.64 -15.68
CA LYS A 7 11.20 -15.22 -15.85
C LYS A 7 12.15 -15.13 -17.04
N PHE A 8 11.72 -14.48 -18.11
CA PHE A 8 12.59 -14.11 -19.22
C PHE A 8 13.15 -12.73 -18.89
N TYR A 9 14.40 -12.67 -18.45
CA TYR A 9 15.15 -11.42 -18.45
C TYR A 9 15.76 -11.29 -19.86
N SER A 10 15.52 -10.16 -20.53
CA SER A 10 16.19 -9.87 -21.80
C SER A 10 17.69 -9.76 -21.56
N ALA A 11 18.50 -10.29 -22.49
CA ALA A 11 19.97 -10.31 -22.40
C ALA A 11 20.64 -8.91 -22.44
N GLN A 12 19.86 -7.83 -22.35
CA GLN A 12 20.32 -6.43 -22.38
C GLN A 12 20.12 -5.71 -21.04
N HIS A 13 19.85 -6.43 -19.95
CA HIS A 13 20.01 -5.84 -18.62
C HIS A 13 21.50 -5.88 -18.25
N GLU A 14 22.26 -4.88 -18.67
CA GLU A 14 23.43 -4.50 -17.89
C GLU A 14 22.92 -4.18 -16.48
N ASP A 15 23.31 -5.02 -15.51
CA ASP A 15 23.19 -4.75 -14.09
C ASP A 15 24.07 -3.53 -13.81
N SER A 16 23.59 -2.34 -14.15
CA SER A 16 24.06 -1.11 -13.53
C SER A 16 23.82 -1.34 -12.04
N LYS A 17 24.90 -1.68 -11.32
CA LYS A 17 24.95 -1.72 -9.86
C LYS A 17 24.82 -0.29 -9.35
N GLN A 18 23.67 0.33 -9.63
CA GLN A 18 23.31 1.59 -9.04
C GLN A 18 23.08 1.28 -7.56
N GLU A 19 23.91 1.87 -6.72
CA GLU A 19 23.82 1.71 -5.28
C GLU A 19 22.41 2.07 -4.83
N ARG A 20 21.69 1.11 -4.24
CA ARG A 20 20.33 1.34 -3.75
C ARG A 20 20.41 2.14 -2.46
N LEU A 21 20.35 3.46 -2.60
CA LEU A 21 20.32 4.35 -1.46
C LEU A 21 18.96 4.27 -0.73
N PRO A 22 18.95 4.40 0.61
CA PRO A 22 17.71 4.58 1.35
C PRO A 22 16.95 5.80 0.86
N ASP A 23 15.63 5.68 0.80
CA ASP A 23 14.71 6.78 0.48
C ASP A 23 14.38 7.54 1.78
N PRO A 24 14.88 8.77 1.98
CA PRO A 24 14.70 9.50 3.24
C PRO A 24 13.22 9.72 3.57
N ARG A 25 12.39 10.01 2.56
CA ARG A 25 10.95 10.23 2.75
C ARG A 25 10.25 8.98 3.26
N ARG A 26 10.65 7.81 2.74
CA ARG A 26 10.17 6.51 3.24
C ARG A 26 10.64 6.26 4.67
N CYS A 27 11.92 6.50 4.97
CA CYS A 27 12.52 6.24 6.27
C CYS A 27 11.92 7.09 7.40
N GLU A 28 11.71 8.39 7.16
CA GLU A 28 11.08 9.34 8.10
C GLU A 28 9.69 8.87 8.59
N ARG A 29 8.98 8.11 7.74
CA ARG A 29 7.56 7.73 7.94
C ARG A 29 7.39 6.29 8.43
N LEU A 30 8.47 5.52 8.58
CA LEU A 30 8.40 4.17 9.15
C LEU A 30 7.71 4.14 10.53
N PRO A 31 7.97 5.10 11.44
CA PRO A 31 7.31 5.11 12.75
C PRO A 31 5.80 5.38 12.67
N TRP A 32 5.29 5.90 11.55
CA TRP A 32 3.88 6.28 11.41
C TRP A 32 2.95 5.10 11.23
N VAL A 33 3.47 3.91 10.89
CA VAL A 33 2.65 2.72 10.65
C VAL A 33 1.86 2.31 11.90
N LYS A 34 2.52 2.28 13.07
CA LYS A 34 1.88 1.91 14.33
C LYS A 34 0.72 2.87 14.72
N PRO A 35 0.92 4.19 14.84
CA PRO A 35 -0.15 5.10 15.23
C PRO A 35 -1.30 5.11 14.22
N LEU A 36 -1.04 4.93 12.92
CA LEU A 36 -2.11 4.82 11.94
C LEU A 36 -3.00 3.58 12.14
N ILE A 37 -2.41 2.47 12.57
CA ILE A 37 -3.16 1.24 12.85
C ILE A 37 -3.94 1.37 14.17
N GLU A 38 -3.35 2.01 15.19
CA GLU A 38 -3.95 2.15 16.52
C GLU A 38 -5.00 3.26 16.60
N HIS A 39 -4.88 4.31 15.78
CA HIS A 39 -5.76 5.48 15.77
C HIS A 39 -6.37 5.74 14.37
N PRO A 40 -7.14 4.79 13.80
CA PRO A 40 -7.66 4.90 12.43
C PRO A 40 -8.85 5.86 12.28
N THR A 41 -9.40 6.36 13.39
CA THR A 41 -10.61 7.21 13.45
C THR A 41 -10.30 8.70 13.53
N GLU A 42 -9.02 9.07 13.53
CA GLU A 42 -8.61 10.48 13.52
C GLU A 42 -9.16 11.18 12.26
N PRO A 43 -9.62 12.44 12.36
CA PRO A 43 -10.30 13.14 11.27
C PRO A 43 -9.41 13.36 10.04
N GLU A 44 -8.10 13.35 10.23
CA GLU A 44 -7.11 13.50 9.15
C GLU A 44 -6.80 12.18 8.42
N VAL A 45 -7.27 11.05 8.98
CA VAL A 45 -7.00 9.70 8.49
C VAL A 45 -8.23 9.18 7.74
N LEU A 46 -8.03 8.88 6.46
CA LEU A 46 -9.03 8.19 5.67
C LEU A 46 -8.86 6.69 5.85
N THR A 47 -9.82 6.05 6.52
CA THR A 47 -9.86 4.60 6.69
C THR A 47 -11.05 4.00 5.95
N TRP A 48 -10.82 3.01 5.09
CA TRP A 48 -11.89 2.32 4.36
C TRP A 48 -11.52 0.88 3.99
N ASP A 49 -12.54 0.05 3.82
CA ASP A 49 -12.40 -1.29 3.25
C ASP A 49 -12.77 -1.25 1.75
N TYR A 50 -11.99 -1.94 0.93
CA TYR A 50 -12.17 -2.03 -0.52
C TYR A 50 -11.95 -3.47 -1.00
N GLU A 51 -12.82 -3.95 -1.88
CA GLU A 51 -12.66 -5.26 -2.54
C GLU A 51 -11.76 -5.12 -3.77
N GLU A 52 -10.60 -5.77 -3.72
CA GLU A 52 -9.69 -5.85 -4.87
C GLU A 52 -10.21 -6.82 -5.93
N GLY A 53 -9.69 -6.72 -7.15
CA GLY A 53 -10.12 -7.56 -8.28
C GLY A 53 -9.92 -9.08 -8.07
N ASP A 54 -9.12 -9.48 -7.07
CA ASP A 54 -8.94 -10.88 -6.65
C ASP A 54 -9.96 -11.32 -5.57
N LYS A 55 -11.00 -10.51 -5.32
CA LYS A 55 -12.02 -10.69 -4.27
C LYS A 55 -11.47 -10.64 -2.85
N THR A 56 -10.24 -10.13 -2.67
CA THR A 56 -9.71 -9.90 -1.32
C THR A 56 -10.15 -8.54 -0.81
N ILE A 57 -10.59 -8.49 0.45
CA ILE A 57 -10.91 -7.23 1.11
C ILE A 57 -9.63 -6.67 1.71
N LYS A 58 -9.29 -5.44 1.34
CA LYS A 58 -8.18 -4.68 1.92
C LYS A 58 -8.69 -3.48 2.66
N THR A 59 -8.13 -3.26 3.83
CA THR A 59 -8.27 -2.01 4.55
C THR A 59 -7.14 -1.08 4.14
N TYR A 60 -7.53 0.11 3.73
CA TYR A 60 -6.66 1.24 3.50
C TYR A 60 -6.76 2.20 4.68
N VAL A 61 -5.60 2.62 5.20
CA VAL A 61 -5.48 3.70 6.18
C VAL A 61 -4.54 4.73 5.58
N TRP A 62 -5.05 5.89 5.22
CA TRP A 62 -4.33 6.88 4.41
C TRP A 62 -4.38 8.27 5.03
N ILE A 63 -3.21 8.85 5.29
CA ILE A 63 -3.07 10.28 5.59
C ILE A 63 -2.88 11.01 4.26
N LYS A 64 -3.97 11.55 3.73
CA LYS A 64 -3.96 12.21 2.40
C LYS A 64 -3.07 13.45 2.35
N ASN A 65 -2.96 14.19 3.45
CA ASN A 65 -2.14 15.41 3.52
C ASN A 65 -0.64 15.12 3.53
N SER A 66 -0.24 13.97 4.06
CA SER A 66 1.18 13.58 4.22
C SER A 66 1.62 12.49 3.24
N ASP A 67 0.73 12.16 2.29
CA ASP A 67 0.94 11.16 1.23
C ASP A 67 1.51 9.83 1.76
N PHE A 68 0.93 9.30 2.84
CA PHE A 68 1.39 8.05 3.43
C PHE A 68 0.23 7.09 3.68
N VAL A 69 0.35 5.87 3.16
CA VAL A 69 -0.69 4.84 3.23
C VAL A 69 -0.19 3.57 3.89
N VAL A 70 -1.06 2.97 4.70
CA VAL A 70 -0.91 1.64 5.27
C VAL A 70 -2.02 0.76 4.71
N ILE A 71 -1.64 -0.43 4.20
CA ILE A 71 -2.57 -1.36 3.58
C ILE A 71 -2.53 -2.68 4.34
N MET A 72 -3.71 -3.13 4.76
CA MET A 72 -3.90 -4.39 5.48
C MET A 72 -4.87 -5.29 4.73
N LYS A 73 -4.63 -6.60 4.78
CA LYS A 73 -5.60 -7.60 4.32
C LYS A 73 -6.60 -7.86 5.44
N LYS A 74 -7.89 -7.78 5.15
CA LYS A 74 -8.95 -8.20 6.06
C LYS A 74 -9.29 -9.66 5.81
N PHE A 75 -9.39 -10.45 6.88
CA PHE A 75 -9.80 -11.84 6.83
C PHE A 75 -11.28 -11.99 7.21
N PRO A 76 -11.92 -13.13 6.89
CA PRO A 76 -13.32 -13.39 7.23
C PRO A 76 -13.61 -13.37 8.74
N ASP A 77 -12.61 -13.63 9.57
CA ASP A 77 -12.68 -13.58 11.04
C ASP A 77 -12.54 -12.16 11.61
N ASN A 78 -12.65 -11.13 10.77
CA ASN A 78 -12.41 -9.72 11.07
C ASN A 78 -10.98 -9.37 11.52
N THR A 79 -10.03 -10.31 11.49
CA THR A 79 -8.63 -9.99 11.74
C THR A 79 -8.01 -9.28 10.54
N ARG A 80 -6.95 -8.52 10.80
CA ARG A 80 -6.23 -7.75 9.77
C ARG A 80 -4.74 -8.08 9.82
N ARG A 81 -4.12 -8.25 8.66
CA ARG A 81 -2.67 -8.43 8.53
C ARG A 81 -2.07 -7.32 7.69
N LEU A 82 -1.04 -6.67 8.22
CA LEU A 82 -0.26 -5.68 7.47
C LEU A 82 0.34 -6.32 6.20
N ILE A 83 0.04 -5.72 5.05
CA ILE A 83 0.61 -6.13 3.76
C ILE A 83 1.81 -5.24 3.44
N THR A 84 1.58 -3.93 3.44
CA THR A 84 2.58 -2.95 3.02
C THR A 84 2.21 -1.56 3.54
N SER A 85 3.22 -0.69 3.62
CA SER A 85 3.06 0.74 3.79
C SER A 85 4.07 1.46 2.92
N PHE A 86 3.71 2.63 2.40
CA PHE A 86 4.62 3.42 1.58
C PHE A 86 4.18 4.88 1.45
N TYR A 87 5.16 5.72 1.13
CA TYR A 87 4.96 7.09 0.67
C TYR A 87 4.39 7.11 -0.76
N VAL A 88 3.38 7.94 -0.98
CA VAL A 88 2.64 8.10 -2.23
C VAL A 88 3.24 9.28 -3.00
N ASP A 89 4.24 9.00 -3.83
CA ASP A 89 4.98 9.99 -4.61
C ASP A 89 4.34 10.34 -5.96
N ASN A 90 3.34 9.57 -6.39
CA ASN A 90 2.73 9.69 -7.72
C ASN A 90 1.27 10.13 -7.64
N THR A 91 0.93 11.18 -8.40
CA THR A 91 -0.43 11.71 -8.56
C THR A 91 -1.43 10.67 -9.07
N TYR A 92 -1.00 9.74 -9.93
CA TYR A 92 -1.83 8.63 -10.39
C TYR A 92 -2.31 7.75 -9.23
N LYS A 93 -1.40 7.39 -8.30
CA LYS A 93 -1.76 6.57 -7.13
C LYS A 93 -2.68 7.33 -6.18
N ARG A 94 -2.47 8.63 -5.99
CA ARG A 94 -3.35 9.48 -5.20
C ARG A 94 -4.78 9.49 -5.77
N ASN A 95 -4.91 9.64 -7.09
CA ASN A 95 -6.20 9.57 -7.78
C ASN A 95 -6.84 8.17 -7.70
N ASP A 96 -6.03 7.11 -7.74
CA ASP A 96 -6.51 5.73 -7.56
C ASP A 96 -7.11 5.53 -6.17
N PHE A 97 -6.42 5.99 -5.12
CA PHE A 97 -6.94 5.92 -3.75
C PHE A 97 -8.20 6.76 -3.55
N ASP A 98 -8.29 7.95 -4.15
CA ASP A 98 -9.51 8.75 -4.13
C ASP A 98 -10.70 8.02 -4.78
N LYS A 99 -10.46 7.29 -5.88
CA LYS A 99 -11.50 6.45 -6.51
C LYS A 99 -11.89 5.27 -5.62
N LYS A 100 -10.91 4.58 -5.02
CA LYS A 100 -11.17 3.47 -4.09
C LYS A 100 -11.95 3.91 -2.86
N TYR A 101 -11.63 5.09 -2.32
CA TYR A 101 -12.35 5.65 -1.18
C TYR A 101 -13.81 5.97 -1.51
N LYS A 102 -14.06 6.47 -2.72
CA LYS A 102 -15.44 6.71 -3.21
C LYS A 102 -16.21 5.41 -3.42
N ASN A 103 -15.56 4.37 -3.95
CA ASN A 103 -16.13 3.05 -4.22
C ASN A 103 -15.91 2.05 -3.07
N ARG A 104 -15.83 2.55 -1.84
CA ARG A 104 -15.58 1.71 -0.65
C ARG A 104 -16.79 0.84 -0.32
N ILE A 105 -16.53 -0.23 0.42
CA ILE A 105 -17.57 -1.05 1.04
C ILE A 105 -18.19 -0.23 2.19
N ILE A 106 -19.52 -0.12 2.22
CA ILE A 106 -20.29 0.54 3.29
C ILE A 106 -20.70 -0.51 4.32
#